data_AF-A0A8T4CEP1-F1
#
_entry.id   AF-A0A8T4CEP1-F1
#
_cell.length_a   1.000
_cell.length_b   1.000
_cell.length_c   1.000
_cell.angle_alpha   90.00
_cell.angle_beta   90.00
_cell.angle_gamma   90.00
#
_symmetry.space_group_name_H-M   'P 1'
#
loop_
_entity.id
_entity.type
_entity.pdbx_description
1 polymer ?
#
loop_
_entity_poly.entity_id
_entity_poly.type
_entity_poly.pdbx_seq_one_letter_code
_entity_poly.pdbx_strand_id
1 'polypeptide(L)'
;MAMKRPRPVRAGREKPCSVCHRPTVAYIYCDRCRRLVLRVSGKRAMRKALQDGWNEALGRFICYWTGIQLEEVDWKSPQYLSYDHLTSGVKEPQKVCTYWVNTMKSSLSEEEFRIFIRELARFFRGEGRFRKGKLRFKHWFMAPRPRKAD
;
A
#
# COMPACT_ATOMS: atom_id res chain seq x y z
N MET A 1 0.99 37.26 -44.44
CA MET A 1 0.65 36.19 -43.47
C MET A 1 1.36 36.48 -42.16
N ALA A 2 0.64 36.84 -41.09
CA ALA A 2 1.26 37.16 -39.80
C ALA A 2 1.62 35.87 -39.05
N MET A 3 2.92 35.63 -38.82
CA MET A 3 3.39 34.54 -37.96
C MET A 3 2.93 34.80 -36.53
N LYS A 4 2.05 33.93 -36.00
CA LYS A 4 1.66 33.93 -34.59
C LYS A 4 2.89 33.66 -33.74
N ARG A 5 3.30 34.64 -32.92
CA ARG A 5 4.34 34.45 -31.90
C ARG A 5 3.91 33.34 -30.94
N PRO A 6 4.80 32.39 -30.58
CA PRO A 6 4.48 31.35 -29.60
C PRO A 6 4.12 32.01 -28.27
N ARG A 7 3.01 31.57 -27.66
CA ARG A 7 2.62 32.07 -26.34
C ARG A 7 3.72 31.67 -25.34
N PRO A 8 4.19 32.60 -24.48
CA PRO A 8 5.13 32.25 -23.43
C PRO A 8 4.46 31.19 -22.53
N VAL A 9 5.14 30.05 -22.38
CA VAL A 9 4.73 29.03 -21.40
C VAL A 9 4.88 29.69 -20.04
N ARG A 10 3.75 30.03 -19.40
CA ARG A 10 3.79 30.54 -18.02
C ARG A 10 4.49 29.49 -17.18
N ALA A 11 5.67 29.81 -16.64
CA ALA A 11 6.36 28.98 -15.67
C ALA A 11 5.35 28.67 -14.55
N GLY A 12 4.86 27.43 -14.51
CA GLY A 12 3.88 27.03 -13.52
C GLY A 12 4.50 27.18 -12.14
N ARG A 13 3.81 27.83 -11.19
CA ARG A 13 4.28 27.88 -9.80
C ARG A 13 4.49 26.46 -9.31
N GLU A 14 5.70 26.16 -8.84
CA GLU A 14 6.01 24.87 -8.24
C GLU A 14 5.14 24.69 -6.99
N LYS A 15 4.57 23.49 -6.85
CA LYS A 15 3.80 23.08 -5.67
C LYS A 15 4.40 21.77 -5.14
N PRO A 16 4.34 21.51 -3.82
CA PRO A 16 4.80 20.23 -3.30
C PRO A 16 3.82 19.11 -3.68
N CYS A 17 4.34 17.93 -4.00
CA CYS A 17 3.55 16.73 -4.19
C CYS A 17 2.77 16.41 -2.91
N SER A 18 1.48 16.16 -3.04
CA SER A 18 0.63 15.85 -1.87
C SER A 18 0.93 14.52 -1.16
N VAL A 19 1.88 13.72 -1.64
CA VAL A 19 2.27 12.43 -1.03
C VAL A 19 3.69 12.50 -0.47
N CYS A 20 4.66 12.91 -1.30
CA CYS A 20 6.08 12.87 -0.96
C CYS A 20 6.75 14.25 -0.88
N HIS A 21 5.96 15.31 -0.96
CA HIS A 21 6.37 16.72 -0.93
C HIS A 21 7.42 17.19 -1.96
N ARG A 22 7.88 16.32 -2.85
CA ARG A 22 8.75 16.71 -3.98
C ARG A 22 8.08 17.77 -4.86
N PRO A 23 8.83 18.75 -5.39
CA PRO A 23 8.29 19.78 -6.28
C PRO A 23 7.57 19.18 -7.50
N THR A 24 6.46 19.80 -7.88
CA THR A 24 5.67 19.47 -9.06
C THR A 24 5.33 20.73 -9.84
N VAL A 25 5.32 20.63 -11.17
CA VAL A 25 4.84 21.69 -12.06
C VAL A 25 3.42 21.32 -12.47
N ALA A 26 2.45 22.16 -12.09
CA ALA A 26 1.03 22.06 -12.48
C ALA A 26 0.18 20.89 -11.92
N TYR A 27 0.76 19.84 -11.33
CA TYR A 27 -0.01 18.66 -10.86
C TYR A 27 0.01 18.46 -9.33
N ILE A 28 -1.02 17.79 -8.81
CA ILE A 28 -1.18 17.45 -7.37
C ILE A 28 -0.15 16.40 -6.90
N TYR A 29 0.37 15.60 -7.83
CA TYR A 29 1.32 14.52 -7.57
C TYR A 29 2.53 14.66 -8.49
N CYS A 30 3.72 14.27 -8.02
CA CYS A 30 4.86 14.02 -8.89
C CYS A 30 4.63 12.74 -9.72
N ASP A 31 5.39 12.52 -10.79
CA ASP A 31 5.18 11.38 -11.69
C ASP A 31 5.32 10.01 -11.00
N ARG A 32 6.16 9.92 -9.96
CA ARG A 32 6.28 8.73 -9.10
C ARG A 32 4.97 8.43 -8.37
N CYS A 33 4.50 9.38 -7.56
CA CYS A 33 3.28 9.20 -6.77
C CYS A 33 2.02 9.14 -7.64
N ARG A 34 1.99 9.83 -8.78
CA ARG A 34 0.89 9.78 -9.74
C ARG A 34 0.64 8.37 -10.24
N ARG A 35 1.70 7.65 -10.62
CA ARG A 35 1.61 6.25 -11.09
C ARG A 35 1.05 5.32 -10.01
N LEU A 36 1.39 5.56 -8.75
CA LEU A 36 0.93 4.75 -7.63
C LEU A 36 -0.54 5.04 -7.26
N VAL A 37 -0.92 6.32 -7.16
CA VAL A 37 -2.30 6.74 -6.82
C VAL A 37 -3.30 6.32 -7.90
N LEU A 38 -2.89 6.38 -9.17
CA LEU A 38 -3.79 6.10 -10.30
C LEU A 38 -3.83 4.61 -10.69
N ARG A 39 -3.03 3.75 -10.05
CA ARG A 39 -2.96 2.32 -10.38
C ARG A 39 -4.26 1.57 -10.06
N VAL A 40 -5.02 2.03 -9.05
CA VAL A 40 -6.24 1.37 -8.58
C VAL A 40 -7.38 2.37 -8.37
N SER A 41 -8.61 1.87 -8.24
CA SER A 41 -9.77 2.67 -7.89
C SER A 41 -9.69 3.15 -6.42
N GLY A 42 -10.40 4.24 -6.08
CA GLY A 42 -10.37 4.78 -4.70
C GLY A 42 -9.20 5.73 -4.41
N LYS A 43 -9.02 6.75 -5.26
CA LYS A 43 -7.88 7.69 -5.21
C LYS A 43 -7.64 8.35 -3.83
N ARG A 44 -8.69 8.60 -3.04
CA ARG A 44 -8.59 9.20 -1.71
C ARG A 44 -7.92 8.26 -0.71
N ALA A 45 -8.38 7.01 -0.63
CA ALA A 45 -7.81 5.97 0.22
C ALA A 45 -6.34 5.69 -0.18
N MET A 46 -6.07 5.58 -1.48
CA MET A 46 -4.72 5.38 -2.01
C MET A 46 -3.76 6.49 -1.65
N ARG A 47 -4.18 7.74 -1.86
CA ARG A 47 -3.38 8.90 -1.46
C ARG A 47 -3.08 8.85 0.04
N LYS A 48 -4.08 8.56 0.87
CA LYS A 48 -3.90 8.48 2.32
C LYS A 48 -2.95 7.34 2.71
N ALA A 49 -3.07 6.17 2.09
CA ALA A 49 -2.19 5.03 2.35
C ALA A 49 -0.73 5.34 1.99
N LEU A 50 -0.51 6.00 0.85
CA LEU A 50 0.83 6.43 0.42
C LEU A 50 1.39 7.53 1.34
N GLN A 51 0.57 8.51 1.73
CA GLN A 51 0.96 9.54 2.71
C GLN A 51 1.39 8.90 4.03
N ASP A 52 0.62 7.95 4.54
CA ASP A 52 0.90 7.27 5.80
C ASP A 52 2.16 6.40 5.74
N GLY A 53 2.47 5.83 4.58
CA GLY A 53 3.65 5.02 4.38
C GLY A 53 4.90 5.79 3.94
N TRP A 54 4.79 7.09 3.66
CA TRP A 54 5.93 7.88 3.20
C TRP A 54 6.88 8.19 4.37
N ASN A 55 8.16 7.87 4.20
CA ASN A 55 9.21 8.28 5.11
C ASN A 55 10.06 9.36 4.44
N GLU A 56 9.99 10.59 4.96
CA GLU A 56 10.72 11.74 4.42
C GLU A 56 12.23 11.56 4.50
N ALA A 57 12.74 11.10 5.64
CA ALA A 57 14.17 10.94 5.87
C ALA A 57 14.82 9.96 4.88
N LEU A 58 14.09 8.91 4.51
CA LEU A 58 14.56 7.89 3.56
C LEU A 58 14.17 8.20 2.11
N GLY A 59 13.19 9.07 1.88
CA GLY A 59 12.62 9.29 0.55
C GLY A 59 11.96 8.03 -0.04
N ARG A 60 11.47 7.14 0.82
CA ARG A 60 10.94 5.80 0.48
C ARG A 60 9.62 5.53 1.17
N PHE A 61 8.82 4.64 0.57
CA PHE A 61 7.64 4.09 1.25
C PHE A 61 8.04 2.94 2.17
N ILE A 62 7.40 2.86 3.32
CA ILE A 62 7.65 1.89 4.37
C ILE A 62 6.43 0.99 4.56
N CYS A 63 6.68 -0.31 4.65
CA CYS A 63 5.65 -1.31 4.91
C CYS A 63 5.03 -1.08 6.28
N TYR A 64 3.70 -0.94 6.33
CA TYR A 64 2.96 -0.80 7.58
C TYR A 64 3.19 -1.95 8.57
N TRP A 65 3.30 -3.18 8.07
CA TRP A 65 3.39 -4.38 8.90
C TRP A 65 4.80 -4.65 9.45
N THR A 66 5.83 -4.33 8.68
CA THR A 66 7.20 -4.79 8.95
C THR A 66 8.23 -3.67 9.09
N GLY A 67 7.89 -2.43 8.71
CA GLY A 67 8.83 -1.31 8.74
C GLY A 67 9.91 -1.34 7.66
N ILE A 68 9.91 -2.33 6.76
CA ILE A 68 10.90 -2.41 5.67
C ILE A 68 10.55 -1.46 4.52
N GLN A 69 11.55 -1.10 3.72
CA GLN A 69 11.36 -0.28 2.53
C GLN A 69 10.59 -1.05 1.44
N LEU A 70 9.74 -0.34 0.71
CA LEU A 70 8.97 -0.90 -0.40
C LEU A 70 9.65 -0.64 -1.75
N GLU A 71 9.57 -1.64 -2.63
CA GLU A 71 9.95 -1.53 -4.03
C GLU A 71 8.73 -1.06 -4.85
N GLU A 72 8.90 -0.12 -5.78
CA GLU A 72 7.77 0.50 -6.51
C GLU A 72 7.69 0.08 -7.98
N VAL A 73 8.80 -0.45 -8.51
CA VAL A 73 8.99 -0.68 -9.94
C VAL A 73 8.89 -2.17 -10.28
N ASP A 74 9.69 -3.00 -9.62
CA ASP A 74 9.73 -4.44 -9.91
C ASP A 74 8.59 -5.18 -9.20
N TRP A 75 7.55 -5.53 -9.95
CA TRP A 75 6.39 -6.28 -9.44
C TRP A 75 6.71 -7.71 -9.01
N LYS A 76 7.86 -8.26 -9.45
CA LYS A 76 8.33 -9.60 -9.04
C LYS A 76 9.07 -9.55 -7.71
N SER A 77 9.46 -8.36 -7.24
CA SER A 77 10.10 -8.20 -5.94
C SER A 77 9.12 -8.59 -4.85
N PRO A 78 9.53 -9.41 -3.85
CA PRO A 78 8.68 -9.65 -2.69
C PRO A 78 8.33 -8.34 -1.99
N GLN A 79 9.25 -7.37 -1.96
CA GLN A 79 9.06 -6.06 -1.33
C GLN A 79 8.19 -5.09 -2.14
N TYR A 80 7.64 -5.54 -3.28
CA TYR A 80 6.83 -4.69 -4.14
C TYR A 80 5.65 -4.07 -3.39
N LEU A 81 5.43 -2.77 -3.63
CA LEU A 81 4.40 -1.97 -3.00
C LEU A 81 3.03 -2.49 -3.41
N SER A 82 2.28 -2.91 -2.41
CA SER A 82 0.90 -3.32 -2.50
C SER A 82 0.04 -2.50 -1.55
N TYR A 83 -1.27 -2.55 -1.76
CA TYR A 83 -2.26 -1.90 -0.90
C TYR A 83 -3.06 -2.99 -0.18
N ASP A 84 -3.07 -2.90 1.14
CA ASP A 84 -3.77 -3.85 2.00
C ASP A 84 -4.95 -3.18 2.71
N HIS A 85 -6.03 -3.92 2.84
CA HIS A 85 -7.20 -3.55 3.61
C HIS A 85 -7.01 -4.06 5.04
N LEU A 86 -7.03 -3.18 6.05
CA LEU A 86 -6.86 -3.63 7.44
C LEU A 86 -7.92 -4.67 7.86
N THR A 87 -9.12 -4.59 7.27
CA THR A 87 -10.15 -5.62 7.37
C THR A 87 -10.71 -5.93 5.99
N SER A 88 -10.71 -7.20 5.61
CA SER A 88 -11.18 -7.65 4.30
C SER A 88 -12.66 -7.32 4.08
N GLY A 89 -12.99 -6.87 2.87
CA GLY A 89 -14.35 -6.43 2.52
C GLY A 89 -14.69 -5.01 2.98
N VAL A 90 -13.85 -4.39 3.82
CA VAL A 90 -14.01 -2.98 4.22
C VAL A 90 -13.17 -2.10 3.29
N LYS A 91 -13.82 -1.15 2.59
CA LYS A 91 -13.16 -0.31 1.58
C LYS A 91 -12.07 0.60 2.15
N GLU A 92 -12.19 1.00 3.41
CA GLU A 92 -11.21 1.84 4.13
C GLU A 92 -11.18 1.44 5.61
N PRO A 93 -10.04 1.53 6.31
CA PRO A 93 -8.76 2.10 5.88
C PRO A 93 -7.86 1.11 5.08
N GLN A 94 -7.03 1.68 4.21
CA GLN A 94 -5.98 0.96 3.47
C GLN A 94 -4.59 1.41 3.92
N LYS A 95 -3.61 0.49 3.84
CA LYS A 95 -2.20 0.74 4.15
C LYS A 95 -1.31 0.26 3.01
N VAL A 96 -0.16 0.90 2.82
CA VAL A 96 0.88 0.35 1.96
C VAL A 96 1.64 -0.73 2.69
N CYS A 97 1.89 -1.82 2.00
CA CYS A 97 2.65 -2.93 2.51
C CYS A 97 3.40 -3.60 1.37
N THR A 98 4.15 -4.62 1.72
CA THR A 98 4.79 -5.48 0.74
C THR A 98 3.77 -6.48 0.18
N TYR A 99 3.94 -6.85 -1.09
CA TYR A 99 3.08 -7.84 -1.74
C TYR A 99 3.05 -9.17 -0.97
N TRP A 100 4.20 -9.68 -0.52
CA TRP A 100 4.27 -10.95 0.22
C TRP A 100 3.48 -10.92 1.54
N VAL A 101 3.57 -9.84 2.33
CA VAL A 101 2.79 -9.73 3.57
C VAL A 101 1.30 -9.61 3.26
N ASN A 102 0.92 -8.88 2.22
CA ASN A 102 -0.48 -8.79 1.79
C ASN A 102 -1.03 -10.19 1.45
N THR A 103 -0.27 -10.98 0.69
CA THR A 103 -0.62 -12.37 0.37
C THR A 103 -0.72 -13.25 1.60
N MET A 104 0.20 -13.12 2.56
CA MET A 104 0.18 -13.88 3.82
C MET A 104 -1.03 -13.53 4.70
N LYS A 105 -1.35 -12.24 4.82
CA LYS A 105 -2.51 -11.78 5.59
C LYS A 105 -3.80 -12.30 4.96
N SER A 106 -3.86 -12.33 3.63
CA SER A 106 -5.04 -12.80 2.89
C SER A 106 -6.29 -12.09 3.40
N SER A 107 -7.29 -12.83 3.88
CA SER A 107 -8.56 -12.30 4.34
C SER A 107 -8.60 -11.95 5.84
N LEU A 108 -7.52 -12.15 6.57
CA LEU A 108 -7.45 -11.82 8.00
C LEU A 108 -7.63 -10.32 8.24
N SER A 109 -8.29 -9.97 9.34
CA SER A 109 -8.21 -8.61 9.86
C SER A 109 -6.82 -8.33 10.44
N GLU A 110 -6.54 -7.06 10.72
CA GLU A 110 -5.30 -6.65 11.38
C GLU A 110 -5.05 -7.43 12.68
N GLU A 111 -6.06 -7.50 13.56
CA GLU A 111 -5.92 -8.18 14.84
C GLU A 111 -5.71 -9.69 14.66
N GLU A 112 -6.48 -10.31 13.76
CA GLU A 112 -6.32 -11.73 13.44
C GLU A 112 -4.92 -12.03 12.90
N PHE A 113 -4.40 -11.17 12.02
CA PHE A 113 -3.06 -11.31 11.46
C PHE A 113 -1.97 -11.14 12.52
N ARG A 114 -2.08 -10.13 13.39
CA ARG A 114 -1.13 -9.92 14.51
C ARG A 114 -1.11 -11.12 15.46
N ILE A 115 -2.26 -11.67 15.82
CA ILE A 115 -2.35 -12.88 16.65
C ILE A 115 -1.72 -14.06 15.92
N PHE A 116 -2.02 -14.25 14.63
CA PHE A 116 -1.46 -15.34 13.82
C PHE A 116 0.07 -15.31 13.77
N ILE A 117 0.66 -14.15 13.46
CA ILE A 117 2.12 -13.99 13.41
C ILE A 117 2.75 -14.25 14.79
N ARG A 118 2.15 -13.78 15.89
CA ARG A 118 2.64 -14.04 17.24
C ARG A 118 2.60 -15.53 17.61
N GLU A 119 1.52 -16.22 17.25
CA GLU A 119 1.36 -17.65 17.51
C GLU A 119 2.33 -18.50 16.67
N LEU A 120 2.56 -18.13 15.40
CA LEU A 120 3.59 -18.75 14.57
C LEU A 120 4.99 -18.53 15.14
N ALA A 121 5.31 -17.29 15.52
CA ALA A 121 6.62 -16.97 16.07
C ALA A 121 6.87 -17.73 17.38
N ARG A 122 5.85 -17.86 18.24
CA ARG A 122 5.93 -18.68 19.46
C ARG A 122 6.24 -20.15 19.12
N PHE A 123 5.52 -20.72 18.16
CA PHE A 123 5.73 -22.09 17.73
C PHE A 123 7.16 -22.33 17.20
N PHE A 124 7.66 -21.44 16.33
CA PHE A 124 9.01 -21.56 15.78
C PHE A 124 10.13 -21.34 16.80
N ARG A 125 9.87 -20.60 17.88
CA ARG A 125 10.82 -20.45 19.00
C ARG A 125 10.77 -21.62 20.00
N GLY A 126 9.95 -22.64 19.76
CA GLY A 126 9.83 -23.80 20.67
C GLY A 126 9.05 -23.51 21.95
N GLU A 127 8.37 -22.36 22.06
CA GLU A 127 7.59 -21.93 23.24
C GLU A 127 6.20 -22.64 23.33
N GLY A 128 6.07 -23.82 22.73
CA GLY A 128 4.89 -24.67 22.76
C GLY A 128 4.11 -24.76 21.44
N ARG A 129 3.04 -25.55 21.45
CA ARG A 129 2.22 -25.82 20.24
C ARG A 129 1.49 -24.57 19.75
N PHE A 130 1.22 -24.55 18.45
CA PHE A 130 0.37 -23.54 17.81
C PHE A 130 -1.06 -23.63 18.35
N ARG A 131 -1.60 -22.55 18.93
CA ARG A 131 -2.92 -22.55 19.55
C ARG A 131 -3.97 -22.01 18.59
N LYS A 132 -4.47 -22.87 17.70
CA LYS A 132 -5.50 -22.51 16.71
C LYS A 132 -6.74 -21.86 17.35
N GLY A 133 -7.13 -22.26 18.56
CA GLY A 133 -8.31 -21.71 19.26
C GLY A 133 -8.24 -20.21 19.58
N LYS A 134 -7.06 -19.59 19.54
CA LYS A 134 -6.90 -18.14 19.68
C LYS A 134 -7.26 -17.36 18.40
N LEU A 135 -7.29 -18.05 17.26
CA LEU A 135 -7.61 -17.45 15.97
C LEU A 135 -9.12 -17.54 15.76
N ARG A 136 -9.80 -16.43 16.00
CA ARG A 136 -11.20 -16.27 15.61
C ARG A 136 -11.20 -15.75 14.19
N PHE A 137 -11.20 -16.64 13.21
CA PHE A 137 -11.21 -16.34 11.77
C PHE A 137 -12.56 -15.73 11.30
N LYS A 138 -12.97 -14.62 11.91
CA LYS A 138 -14.27 -13.99 11.63
C LYS A 138 -14.36 -13.50 10.20
N HIS A 139 -13.25 -13.00 9.66
CA HIS A 139 -13.20 -12.38 8.33
C HIS A 139 -12.72 -13.34 7.23
N TRP A 140 -12.23 -14.52 7.61
CA TRP A 140 -11.69 -15.49 6.65
C TRP A 140 -12.75 -16.01 5.68
N PHE A 141 -13.96 -16.26 6.17
CA PHE A 141 -15.09 -16.79 5.39
C PHE A 141 -15.81 -15.73 4.56
N MET A 142 -15.50 -14.44 4.76
CA MET A 142 -16.11 -13.33 4.02
C MET A 142 -15.36 -12.98 2.73
N ALA A 143 -14.20 -13.58 2.49
CA ALA A 143 -13.49 -13.40 1.23
C ALA A 143 -14.33 -13.98 0.07
N PRO A 144 -14.46 -13.27 -1.06
CA PRO A 144 -15.04 -13.87 -2.25
C PRO A 144 -14.29 -15.15 -2.56
N ARG A 145 -15.01 -16.28 -2.69
CA ARG A 145 -14.40 -17.53 -3.11
C ARG A 145 -13.71 -17.28 -4.45
N PRO A 146 -12.50 -17.85 -4.69
CA PRO A 146 -11.90 -17.77 -6.01
C PRO A 146 -12.93 -18.25 -7.03
N ARG A 147 -13.16 -17.45 -8.08
CA ARG A 147 -13.94 -17.92 -9.22
C ARG A 147 -13.24 -19.17 -9.72
N LYS A 148 -14.00 -20.25 -9.95
CA LYS A 148 -13.44 -21.44 -10.62
C LYS A 148 -12.78 -20.93 -11.91
N ALA A 149 -11.52 -21.31 -12.12
CA ALA A 149 -10.92 -21.10 -13.43
C ALA A 149 -11.68 -22.00 -14.40
N ASP A 150 -12.26 -21.40 -15.44
CA ASP A 150 -12.78 -22.10 -16.60
C ASP A 150 -11.62 -22.59 -17.48
#